data_AF-N0AQG6-F1
#
_entry.id   AF-N0AQG6-F1
#
_cell.length_a   1.000
_cell.length_b   1.000
_cell.length_c   1.000
_cell.angle_alpha   90.00
_cell.angle_beta   90.00
_cell.angle_gamma   90.00
#
_symmetry.space_group_name_H-M   'P 1'
#
loop_
_entity.id
_entity.type
_entity.pdbx_description
1 polymer ?
#
loop_
_entity_poly.entity_id
_entity_poly.type
_entity_poly.pdbx_seq_one_letter_code
_entity_poly.pdbx_strand_id
1 'polypeptide(L)'
;MKSTYLKEHGKVIEMVELEEEQKWFNIKYVRGNFRKTAYVIKHDQETTNNYIENFLKDCHASEEIISDLKNPLKKGSKGIETSLQEFVNFLVKTSSIHIMGGIALGLSIFGGYQLGAKMDENLHNYPSYTVIGLLCGLVVGCLIGYVMMYKYLGILSKKGKPKIKTQDNRKNSEEAVEWPIIESTLYDVRYAVRQFSDDLPKGINRTILVKEDNSINFDRLAPYLHGIPSKPFYMSKETFDIFEEKDKNIPPIIDKVQKAVNLFYKKNNAYPAMPYDSLHRVNYFQLLQDHYLDEMPGIELYITEYHGLLTHLKPQKKSVGG
;
A
#
# COMPACT_ATOMS: atom_id res chain seq x y z
N MET A 1 -1.09 9.75 -14.98
CA MET A 1 -2.53 9.98 -14.69
C MET A 1 -3.20 8.63 -14.49
N LYS A 2 -4.00 8.43 -13.43
CA LYS A 2 -4.69 7.14 -13.20
C LYS A 2 -6.20 7.33 -13.37
N SER A 3 -6.79 6.53 -14.25
CA SER A 3 -8.21 6.59 -14.62
C SER A 3 -8.82 5.21 -14.41
N THR A 4 -9.85 5.11 -13.56
CA THR A 4 -10.57 3.85 -13.33
C THR A 4 -11.99 3.96 -13.86
N TYR A 5 -12.39 2.98 -14.66
CA TYR A 5 -13.72 2.82 -15.21
C TYR A 5 -14.34 1.57 -14.60
N LEU A 6 -15.52 1.70 -14.00
CA LEU A 6 -16.22 0.61 -13.36
C LEU A 6 -17.67 0.57 -13.86
N LYS A 7 -18.13 -0.61 -14.25
CA LYS A 7 -19.50 -0.89 -14.67
C LYS A 7 -20.03 -2.12 -13.97
N GLU A 8 -21.25 -2.02 -13.49
CA GLU A 8 -21.95 -3.11 -12.83
C GLU A 8 -22.99 -3.70 -13.79
N HIS A 9 -22.75 -4.94 -14.22
CA HIS A 9 -23.67 -5.70 -15.05
C HIS A 9 -24.38 -6.74 -14.18
N GLY A 10 -25.36 -6.26 -13.39
CA GLY A 10 -26.12 -7.10 -12.46
C GLY A 10 -25.24 -7.70 -11.34
N LYS A 11 -24.85 -8.98 -11.48
CA LYS A 11 -23.99 -9.71 -10.51
C LYS A 11 -22.50 -9.67 -10.86
N VAL A 12 -22.12 -9.09 -12.00
CA VAL A 12 -20.73 -9.07 -12.49
C VAL A 12 -20.24 -7.62 -12.56
N ILE A 13 -19.12 -7.35 -11.89
CA ILE A 13 -18.44 -6.07 -11.94
C ILE A 13 -17.35 -6.15 -13.01
N GLU A 14 -17.37 -5.19 -13.92
CA GLU A 14 -16.37 -4.99 -14.95
C GLU A 14 -15.58 -3.71 -14.63
N MET A 15 -14.26 -3.82 -14.58
CA MET A 15 -13.37 -2.74 -14.17
C MET A 15 -12.19 -2.63 -15.14
N VAL A 16 -11.93 -1.40 -15.57
CA VAL A 16 -10.75 -1.05 -16.37
C VAL A 16 -9.96 0.01 -15.62
N GLU A 17 -8.72 -0.31 -15.27
CA GLU A 17 -7.77 0.68 -14.78
C GLU A 17 -6.80 1.04 -15.90
N LEU A 18 -6.73 2.32 -16.21
CA LEU A 18 -5.70 2.92 -17.04
C LEU A 18 -4.74 3.70 -16.16
N GLU A 19 -3.48 3.31 -16.17
CA GLU A 19 -2.41 4.00 -15.47
C GLU A 19 -1.42 4.53 -16.49
N GLU A 20 -1.40 5.84 -16.63
CA GLU A 20 -0.62 6.56 -17.61
C GLU A 20 0.67 7.10 -16.98
N GLU A 21 1.81 6.67 -17.52
CA GLU A 21 3.15 7.14 -17.15
C GLU A 21 3.85 7.85 -18.34
N GLN A 22 5.07 8.32 -18.16
CA GLN A 22 5.75 9.16 -19.16
C GLN A 22 6.02 8.43 -20.49
N LYS A 23 6.31 7.12 -20.47
CA LYS A 23 6.73 6.34 -21.66
C LYS A 23 5.81 5.17 -22.02
N TRP A 24 4.97 4.72 -21.09
CA TRP A 24 4.01 3.64 -21.29
C TRP A 24 2.70 3.94 -20.58
N PHE A 25 1.66 3.19 -20.92
CA PHE A 25 0.46 3.10 -20.13
C PHE A 25 0.13 1.63 -19.83
N ASN A 26 -0.40 1.40 -18.64
CA ASN A 26 -0.83 0.10 -18.16
C ASN A 26 -2.35 0.04 -18.23
N ILE A 27 -2.87 -0.99 -18.91
CA ILE A 27 -4.29 -1.32 -18.92
C ILE A 27 -4.49 -2.57 -18.09
N LYS A 28 -5.32 -2.49 -17.04
CA LYS A 28 -5.80 -3.66 -16.29
C LYS A 28 -7.29 -3.80 -16.53
N TYR A 29 -7.70 -4.96 -17.03
CA TYR A 29 -9.10 -5.34 -17.19
C TYR A 29 -9.45 -6.43 -16.19
N VAL A 30 -10.56 -6.26 -15.48
CA VAL A 30 -11.10 -7.23 -14.52
C VAL A 30 -12.59 -7.41 -14.79
N ARG A 31 -13.04 -8.67 -14.93
CA ARG A 31 -14.46 -9.02 -15.03
C ARG A 31 -14.72 -10.28 -14.22
N GLY A 32 -15.32 -10.15 -13.03
CA GLY A 32 -15.45 -11.27 -12.10
C GLY A 32 -14.09 -11.87 -11.74
N ASN A 33 -13.88 -13.16 -12.03
CA ASN A 33 -12.61 -13.85 -11.80
C ASN A 33 -11.58 -13.68 -12.94
N PHE A 34 -12.00 -13.12 -14.08
CA PHE A 34 -11.11 -12.89 -15.21
C PHE A 34 -10.31 -11.61 -15.01
N ARG A 35 -8.97 -11.69 -15.11
CA ARG A 35 -8.07 -10.55 -15.02
C ARG A 35 -7.05 -10.62 -16.15
N LYS A 36 -6.89 -9.52 -16.89
CA LYS A 36 -5.87 -9.38 -17.95
C LYS A 36 -5.20 -8.01 -17.81
N THR A 37 -3.89 -7.97 -18.05
CA THR A 37 -3.10 -6.74 -17.94
C THR A 37 -2.18 -6.62 -19.15
N ALA A 38 -2.06 -5.42 -19.70
CA ALA A 38 -1.14 -5.11 -20.78
C ALA A 38 -0.37 -3.81 -20.50
N TYR A 39 0.89 -3.79 -20.94
CA TYR A 39 1.73 -2.60 -20.95
C TYR A 39 1.92 -2.19 -22.41
N VAL A 40 1.61 -0.94 -22.72
CA VAL A 40 1.70 -0.42 -24.08
C VAL A 40 2.62 0.79 -24.09
N ILE A 41 3.60 0.78 -24.99
CA ILE A 41 4.53 1.88 -25.19
C ILE A 41 3.79 3.01 -25.91
N LYS A 42 3.92 4.24 -25.40
CA LYS A 42 3.32 5.42 -26.01
C LYS A 42 4.11 5.79 -27.27
N HIS A 43 3.56 5.53 -28.44
CA HIS A 43 4.09 6.02 -29.72
C HIS A 43 3.31 7.26 -30.18
N ASP A 44 2.09 7.06 -30.65
CA ASP A 44 1.16 8.10 -31.10
C ASP A 44 -0.26 7.78 -30.59
N GLN A 45 -1.13 8.79 -30.57
CA GLN A 45 -2.44 8.72 -29.93
C GLN A 45 -3.41 7.78 -30.68
N GLU A 46 -3.29 7.68 -32.01
CA GLU A 46 -4.14 6.84 -32.84
C GLU A 46 -3.79 5.35 -32.69
N THR A 47 -2.50 5.02 -32.76
CA THR A 47 -2.02 3.65 -32.50
C THR A 47 -2.32 3.21 -31.07
N THR A 48 -2.16 4.11 -30.10
CA THR A 48 -2.51 3.87 -28.68
C THR A 48 -3.98 3.50 -28.52
N ASN A 49 -4.89 4.25 -29.16
CA ASN A 49 -6.33 3.98 -29.09
C ASN A 49 -6.69 2.65 -29.77
N ASN A 50 -6.08 2.34 -30.92
CA ASN A 50 -6.27 1.06 -31.60
C ASN A 50 -5.80 -0.13 -30.76
N TYR A 51 -4.67 -0.01 -30.06
CA TYR A 51 -4.20 -1.04 -29.13
C TYR A 51 -5.14 -1.23 -27.94
N ILE A 52 -5.65 -0.15 -27.35
CA ILE A 52 -6.64 -0.21 -26.26
C ILE A 52 -7.91 -0.91 -26.75
N GLU A 53 -8.40 -0.56 -27.94
CA GLU A 53 -9.61 -1.17 -28.50
C GLU A 53 -9.42 -2.66 -28.79
N ASN A 54 -8.31 -3.05 -29.41
CA ASN A 54 -8.01 -4.47 -29.66
C ASN A 54 -7.86 -5.25 -28.35
N PHE A 55 -7.18 -4.68 -27.35
CA PHE A 55 -7.04 -5.28 -26.04
C PHE A 55 -8.40 -5.52 -25.36
N LEU A 56 -9.32 -4.54 -25.43
CA LEU A 56 -10.65 -4.67 -24.84
C LEU A 56 -11.54 -5.66 -25.61
N LYS A 57 -11.42 -5.70 -26.94
CA LYS A 57 -12.08 -6.72 -27.78
C LYS A 57 -11.61 -8.13 -27.41
N ASP A 58 -10.31 -8.33 -27.25
CA ASP A 58 -9.73 -9.60 -26.79
C ASP A 58 -10.18 -9.98 -25.36
N CYS A 59 -10.58 -9.01 -24.55
CA CYS A 59 -11.11 -9.23 -23.20
C CYS A 59 -12.63 -9.47 -23.17
N HIS A 60 -13.29 -9.46 -24.34
CA HIS A 60 -14.75 -9.43 -24.47
C HIS A 60 -15.38 -8.35 -23.57
N ALA A 61 -14.78 -7.16 -23.55
CA ALA A 61 -15.27 -6.02 -22.80
C ALA A 61 -16.65 -5.57 -23.33
N SER A 62 -17.49 -5.05 -22.44
CA SER A 62 -18.80 -4.53 -22.83
C SER A 62 -18.69 -3.31 -23.75
N GLU A 63 -19.61 -3.19 -24.70
CA GLU A 63 -19.67 -2.05 -25.64
C GLU A 63 -19.79 -0.72 -24.89
N GLU A 64 -20.39 -0.72 -23.70
CA GLU A 64 -20.48 0.45 -22.82
C GLU A 64 -19.11 0.94 -22.35
N ILE A 65 -18.23 0.03 -21.86
CA ILE A 65 -16.87 0.39 -21.44
C ILE A 65 -16.03 0.86 -22.63
N ILE A 66 -16.17 0.19 -23.78
CA ILE A 66 -15.47 0.58 -25.00
C ILE A 66 -15.89 1.99 -25.44
N SER A 67 -17.18 2.34 -25.33
CA SER A 67 -17.68 3.67 -25.67
C SER A 67 -17.25 4.76 -24.67
N ASP A 68 -17.17 4.45 -23.38
CA ASP A 68 -16.69 5.36 -22.34
C ASP A 68 -15.19 5.68 -22.51
N LEU A 69 -14.42 4.78 -23.11
CA LEU A 69 -13.00 4.96 -23.41
C LEU A 69 -12.75 5.74 -24.72
N LYS A 70 -13.67 5.67 -25.70
CA LYS A 70 -13.58 6.42 -26.96
C LYS A 70 -13.91 7.91 -26.84
N ASN A 71 -14.58 8.35 -25.77
CA ASN A 71 -14.96 9.74 -25.54
C ASN A 71 -14.28 10.35 -24.29
N PRO A 72 -12.94 10.53 -24.27
CA PRO A 72 -12.23 11.12 -23.13
C PRO A 72 -12.65 12.59 -22.86
N LEU A 73 -13.24 13.29 -23.84
CA LEU A 73 -13.60 14.71 -23.76
C LEU A 73 -14.96 15.01 -23.08
N LYS A 74 -15.81 14.02 -22.80
CA LYS A 74 -17.07 14.26 -22.05
C LYS A 74 -16.92 14.16 -20.52
N LYS A 75 -15.75 13.77 -20.00
CA LYS A 75 -15.53 13.56 -18.56
C LYS A 75 -14.40 14.39 -17.95
N GLY A 76 -13.81 15.32 -18.71
CA GLY A 76 -12.85 16.30 -18.20
C GLY A 76 -13.45 17.32 -17.22
N SER A 77 -14.76 17.64 -17.32
CA SER A 77 -15.42 18.55 -16.38
C SER A 77 -16.03 17.82 -15.17
N LYS A 78 -16.55 16.59 -15.34
CA LYS A 78 -17.19 15.87 -14.22
C LYS A 78 -16.21 15.39 -13.16
N GLY A 79 -15.03 14.86 -13.51
CA GLY A 79 -14.09 14.35 -12.50
C GLY A 79 -13.46 15.43 -11.61
N ILE A 80 -13.24 16.63 -12.17
CA ILE A 80 -12.71 17.79 -11.45
C ILE A 80 -13.81 18.41 -10.58
N GLU A 81 -15.05 18.50 -11.07
CA GLU A 81 -16.18 18.94 -10.24
C GLU A 81 -16.44 17.99 -9.07
N THR A 82 -16.42 16.66 -9.27
CA THR A 82 -16.63 15.74 -8.13
C THR A 82 -15.51 15.83 -7.11
N SER A 83 -14.25 15.94 -7.52
CA SER A 83 -13.11 16.05 -6.60
C SER A 83 -13.03 17.41 -5.90
N LEU A 84 -13.36 18.51 -6.59
CA LEU A 84 -13.51 19.82 -5.97
C LEU A 84 -14.73 19.87 -5.05
N GLN A 85 -15.85 19.25 -5.42
CA GLN A 85 -17.04 19.20 -4.58
C GLN A 85 -16.83 18.29 -3.38
N GLU A 86 -16.07 17.21 -3.48
CA GLU A 86 -15.60 16.39 -2.36
C GLU A 86 -14.62 17.15 -1.46
N PHE A 87 -13.70 17.92 -2.03
CA PHE A 87 -12.76 18.75 -1.29
C PHE A 87 -13.45 19.94 -0.59
N VAL A 88 -14.38 20.61 -1.27
CA VAL A 88 -15.24 21.67 -0.71
C VAL A 88 -16.15 21.08 0.34
N ASN A 89 -16.76 19.91 0.13
CA ASN A 89 -17.53 19.22 1.16
C ASN A 89 -16.65 18.82 2.34
N PHE A 90 -15.41 18.40 2.13
CA PHE A 90 -14.45 18.13 3.19
C PHE A 90 -14.08 19.40 3.97
N LEU A 91 -13.80 20.50 3.28
CA LEU A 91 -13.49 21.81 3.87
C LEU A 91 -14.67 22.37 4.66
N VAL A 92 -15.88 22.37 4.08
CA VAL A 92 -17.10 22.83 4.74
C VAL A 92 -17.39 21.98 5.97
N LYS A 93 -17.19 20.67 5.89
CA LYS A 93 -17.47 19.75 6.99
C LYS A 93 -16.40 19.79 8.08
N THR A 94 -15.14 20.04 7.73
CA THR A 94 -14.03 20.22 8.69
C THR A 94 -14.10 21.60 9.35
N SER A 95 -14.40 22.64 8.58
CA SER A 95 -14.65 24.00 9.07
C SER A 95 -15.89 24.04 9.98
N SER A 96 -16.98 23.35 9.61
CA SER A 96 -18.18 23.23 10.44
C SER A 96 -17.89 22.61 11.82
N ILE A 97 -16.92 21.71 11.93
CA ILE A 97 -16.55 21.11 13.23
C ILE A 97 -15.78 22.08 14.10
N HIS A 98 -14.82 22.82 13.54
CA HIS A 98 -14.11 23.85 14.29
C HIS A 98 -15.06 24.95 14.76
N ILE A 99 -16.01 25.35 13.90
CA ILE A 99 -17.07 26.31 14.23
C ILE A 99 -17.99 25.75 15.32
N MET A 100 -18.43 24.49 15.20
CA MET A 100 -19.31 23.86 16.19
C MET A 100 -18.61 23.66 17.55
N GLY A 101 -17.32 23.30 17.54
CA GLY A 101 -16.50 23.23 18.74
C GLY A 101 -16.32 24.60 19.40
N GLY A 102 -16.10 25.65 18.61
CA GLY A 102 -16.02 27.02 19.10
C GLY A 102 -17.33 27.51 19.72
N ILE A 103 -18.48 27.23 19.08
CA ILE A 103 -19.81 27.57 19.62
C ILE A 103 -20.09 26.81 20.92
N ALA A 104 -19.79 25.50 20.97
CA ALA A 104 -19.99 24.70 22.17
C ALA A 104 -19.13 25.19 23.35
N LEU A 105 -17.87 25.55 23.09
CA LEU A 105 -16.97 26.15 24.07
C LEU A 105 -17.53 27.51 24.56
N GLY A 106 -17.92 28.39 23.64
CA GLY A 106 -18.48 29.70 23.97
C GLY A 106 -19.75 29.62 24.81
N LEU A 107 -20.68 28.74 24.45
CA LEU A 107 -21.92 28.51 25.21
C LEU A 107 -21.64 27.91 26.59
N SER A 108 -20.66 27.01 26.71
CA SER A 108 -20.30 26.40 28.00
C SER A 108 -19.66 27.42 28.94
N ILE A 109 -18.77 28.28 28.44
CA ILE A 109 -18.16 29.36 29.21
C ILE A 109 -19.22 30.39 29.62
N PHE A 110 -20.10 30.78 28.70
CA PHE A 110 -21.17 31.75 28.99
C PHE A 110 -22.18 31.21 30.02
N GLY A 111 -22.57 29.94 29.91
CA GLY A 111 -23.44 29.29 30.89
C GLY A 111 -22.78 29.18 32.27
N GLY A 112 -21.49 28.81 32.31
CA GLY A 112 -20.71 28.78 33.54
C GLY A 112 -20.61 30.15 34.21
N TYR A 113 -20.38 31.21 33.42
CA TYR A 113 -20.37 32.59 33.90
C TYR A 113 -21.73 33.02 34.47
N GLN A 114 -22.84 32.81 33.74
CA GLN A 114 -24.18 33.20 34.22
C GLN A 114 -24.57 32.48 35.52
N LEU A 115 -24.30 31.18 35.60
CA LEU A 115 -24.59 30.39 36.80
C LEU A 115 -23.75 30.87 37.99
N GLY A 116 -22.45 31.09 37.77
CA GLY A 116 -21.55 31.60 38.80
C GLY A 116 -21.96 32.98 39.30
N ALA A 117 -22.30 33.90 38.39
CA ALA A 117 -22.74 35.26 38.73
C ALA A 117 -24.05 35.26 39.54
N LYS A 118 -25.02 34.41 39.16
CA LYS A 118 -26.29 34.27 39.90
C LYS A 118 -26.09 33.66 41.28
N MET A 119 -25.13 32.76 41.44
CA MET A 119 -24.78 32.20 42.75
C MET A 119 -24.06 33.20 43.64
N ASP A 120 -23.14 34.00 43.09
CA ASP A 120 -22.47 35.08 43.82
C ASP A 120 -23.47 36.13 44.33
N GLU A 121 -24.44 36.54 43.49
CA GLU A 121 -25.51 37.49 43.85
C GLU A 121 -26.40 36.95 44.98
N ASN A 122 -26.76 35.65 44.93
CA ASN A 122 -27.63 35.04 45.92
C ASN A 122 -26.93 34.77 47.26
N LEU A 123 -25.62 34.53 47.25
CA LEU A 123 -24.84 34.16 48.45
C LEU A 123 -24.05 35.32 49.05
N HIS A 124 -24.14 36.55 48.49
CA HIS A 124 -23.37 37.74 48.92
C HIS A 124 -21.86 37.49 49.00
N ASN A 125 -21.35 36.57 48.18
CA ASN A 125 -19.94 36.26 48.14
C ASN A 125 -19.27 37.11 47.05
N TYR A 126 -18.01 37.49 47.30
CA TYR A 126 -17.09 37.99 46.25
C TYR A 126 -17.07 37.00 45.07
N PRO A 127 -16.62 37.40 43.85
CA PRO A 127 -16.86 36.71 42.56
C PRO A 127 -16.13 35.35 42.39
N SER A 128 -16.05 34.59 43.46
CA SER A 128 -15.49 33.26 43.61
C SER A 128 -16.30 32.23 42.83
N TYR A 129 -17.64 32.25 42.90
CA TYR A 129 -18.46 31.30 42.13
C TYR A 129 -18.46 31.64 40.64
N THR A 130 -18.33 32.90 40.27
CA THR A 130 -18.12 33.33 38.88
C THR A 130 -16.82 32.76 38.31
N VAL A 131 -15.70 32.85 39.04
CA VAL A 131 -14.42 32.29 38.62
C VAL A 131 -14.49 30.76 38.50
N ILE A 132 -15.10 30.09 39.49
CA ILE A 132 -15.28 28.63 39.47
C ILE A 132 -16.16 28.21 38.28
N GLY A 133 -17.27 28.91 38.05
CA GLY A 133 -18.19 28.66 36.94
C GLY A 133 -17.51 28.78 35.58
N LEU A 134 -16.62 29.77 35.42
CA LEU A 134 -15.86 29.98 34.19
C LEU A 134 -14.86 28.85 33.92
N LEU A 135 -14.15 28.38 34.95
CA LEU A 135 -13.24 27.23 34.85
C LEU A 135 -13.99 25.93 34.54
N CYS A 136 -15.13 25.69 35.20
CA CYS A 136 -15.99 24.55 34.91
C CYS A 136 -16.52 24.60 33.47
N GLY A 137 -16.97 25.77 33.01
CA GLY A 137 -17.44 25.97 31.63
C GLY A 137 -16.37 25.66 30.58
N LEU A 138 -15.12 26.02 30.85
CA LEU A 138 -13.98 25.71 29.97
C LEU A 138 -13.71 24.20 29.90
N VAL A 139 -13.65 23.51 31.06
CA VAL A 139 -13.44 22.06 31.12
C VAL A 139 -14.56 21.30 30.41
N VAL A 140 -15.82 21.67 30.65
CA VAL A 140 -16.99 21.05 30.01
C VAL A 140 -16.97 21.30 28.50
N GLY A 141 -16.70 22.54 28.06
CA GLY A 141 -16.63 22.88 26.64
C GLY A 141 -15.54 22.11 25.89
N CYS A 142 -14.35 21.97 26.48
CA CYS A 142 -13.27 21.15 25.91
C CYS A 142 -13.65 19.67 25.81
N LEU A 143 -14.33 19.12 26.82
CA LEU A 143 -14.74 17.71 26.86
C LEU A 143 -15.80 17.42 25.79
N ILE A 144 -16.78 18.32 25.61
CA ILE A 144 -17.78 18.23 24.53
C ILE A 144 -17.10 18.28 23.16
N GLY A 145 -16.18 19.23 22.94
CA GLY A 145 -15.42 19.34 21.71
C GLY A 145 -14.63 18.07 21.38
N TYR A 146 -13.99 17.47 22.39
CA TYR A 146 -13.24 16.22 22.25
C TYR A 146 -14.14 15.03 21.85
N VAL A 147 -15.29 14.86 22.52
CA VAL A 147 -16.25 13.79 22.19
C VAL A 147 -16.80 13.94 20.77
N MET A 148 -17.13 15.16 20.35
CA MET A 148 -17.59 15.43 18.98
C MET A 148 -16.51 15.11 17.94
N MET A 149 -15.25 15.50 18.20
CA MET A 149 -14.12 15.20 17.33
C MET A 149 -13.88 13.69 17.22
N TYR A 150 -13.90 12.97 18.35
CA TYR A 150 -13.71 11.51 18.37
C TYR A 150 -14.81 10.77 17.59
N LYS A 151 -16.08 11.14 17.81
CA LYS A 151 -17.22 10.57 17.07
C LYS A 151 -17.11 10.88 15.57
N TYR A 152 -16.64 12.06 15.21
CA TYR A 152 -16.49 12.47 13.83
C TYR A 152 -15.35 11.73 13.11
N LEU A 153 -14.18 11.61 13.74
CA LEU A 153 -13.06 10.81 13.24
C LEU A 153 -13.46 9.32 13.09
N GLY A 154 -14.24 8.79 14.03
CA GLY A 154 -14.83 7.45 13.94
C GLY A 154 -15.83 7.28 12.78
N ILE A 155 -16.55 8.33 12.39
CA ILE A 155 -17.46 8.33 11.24
C ILE A 155 -16.69 8.43 9.92
N LEU A 156 -15.60 9.21 9.86
CA LEU A 156 -14.72 9.26 8.69
C LEU A 156 -14.05 7.91 8.42
N SER A 157 -13.65 7.18 9.47
CA SER A 157 -13.08 5.83 9.33
C SER A 157 -14.05 4.78 8.76
N LYS A 158 -15.37 5.03 8.77
CA LYS A 158 -16.40 4.08 8.33
C LYS A 158 -16.90 4.28 6.91
N LYS A 159 -16.48 5.32 6.18
CA LYS A 159 -17.06 5.67 4.87
C LYS A 159 -16.28 5.20 3.62
N GLY A 160 -15.30 4.31 3.78
CA GLY A 160 -14.47 3.83 2.64
C GLY A 160 -14.35 2.31 2.47
N LYS A 161 -15.14 1.49 3.17
CA LYS A 161 -15.11 0.03 2.98
C LYS A 161 -16.52 -0.53 2.78
N PRO A 162 -16.80 -1.30 1.71
CA PRO A 162 -18.00 -2.12 1.69
C PRO A 162 -17.96 -3.07 2.89
N LYS A 163 -19.09 -3.17 3.59
CA LYS A 163 -19.30 -4.07 4.72
C LYS A 163 -19.15 -5.53 4.26
N ILE A 164 -17.94 -6.08 4.35
CA ILE A 164 -17.79 -7.49 4.69
C ILE A 164 -18.03 -7.57 6.19
N LYS A 165 -19.07 -8.32 6.58
CA LYS A 165 -19.37 -8.58 7.99
C LYS A 165 -18.24 -9.44 8.55
N THR A 166 -17.22 -8.81 9.12
CA THR A 166 -16.31 -9.49 10.04
C THR A 166 -16.90 -9.32 11.44
N GLN A 167 -17.46 -10.42 11.93
CA GLN A 167 -17.92 -10.60 13.29
C GLN A 167 -16.70 -10.58 14.20
N ASP A 168 -16.40 -9.41 14.78
CA ASP A 168 -15.38 -9.27 15.82
C ASP A 168 -16.01 -9.62 17.18
N ASN A 169 -15.93 -10.90 17.53
CA ASN A 169 -16.06 -11.37 18.91
C ASN A 169 -14.66 -11.66 19.43
N ARG A 170 -14.01 -10.63 19.99
CA ARG A 170 -12.86 -10.82 20.89
C ARG A 170 -13.33 -11.40 22.22
N LYS A 171 -13.30 -12.73 22.33
CA LYS A 171 -12.60 -13.48 23.40
C LYS A 171 -12.84 -14.98 23.25
N ASN A 172 -11.75 -15.74 23.39
CA ASN A 172 -11.65 -17.18 23.60
C ASN A 172 -11.92 -18.09 22.40
N SER A 173 -10.89 -18.29 21.58
CA SER A 173 -10.13 -19.54 21.43
C SER A 173 -9.36 -19.44 20.10
N GLU A 174 -8.04 -19.47 20.15
CA GLU A 174 -7.27 -19.91 18.99
C GLU A 174 -7.59 -21.39 18.82
N GLU A 175 -8.74 -21.69 18.21
CA GLU A 175 -8.82 -22.89 17.40
C GLU A 175 -7.85 -22.64 16.25
N ALA A 176 -6.63 -23.13 16.41
CA ALA A 176 -5.68 -23.22 15.33
C ALA A 176 -6.43 -23.92 14.20
N VAL A 177 -6.81 -23.16 13.16
CA VAL A 177 -7.27 -23.75 11.92
C VAL A 177 -6.10 -24.59 11.44
N GLU A 178 -6.17 -25.89 11.69
CA GLU A 178 -5.15 -26.83 11.26
C GLU A 178 -5.20 -26.88 9.74
N TRP A 179 -4.29 -26.14 9.13
CA TRP A 179 -4.14 -26.14 7.69
C TRP A 179 -3.58 -27.48 7.25
N PRO A 180 -4.12 -28.11 6.19
CA PRO A 180 -3.59 -29.36 5.68
C PRO A 180 -2.17 -29.15 5.17
N ILE A 181 -1.32 -30.16 5.35
CA ILE A 181 0.00 -30.19 4.72
C ILE A 181 -0.21 -30.47 3.23
N ILE A 182 0.26 -29.56 2.38
CA ILE A 182 0.10 -29.65 0.93
C ILE A 182 1.45 -29.76 0.24
N GLU A 183 1.47 -30.34 -0.96
CA GLU A 183 2.60 -30.18 -1.86
C GLU A 183 2.46 -28.85 -2.57
N SER A 184 3.49 -28.01 -2.52
CA SER A 184 3.52 -26.70 -3.15
C SER A 184 4.77 -26.54 -3.97
N THR A 185 4.64 -25.89 -5.12
CA THR A 185 5.77 -25.54 -5.97
C THR A 185 6.30 -24.15 -5.62
N LEU A 186 7.53 -23.86 -6.07
CA LEU A 186 8.10 -22.51 -5.96
C LEU A 186 7.21 -21.43 -6.60
N TYR A 187 6.47 -21.78 -7.66
CA TYR A 187 5.53 -20.88 -8.33
C TYR A 187 4.35 -20.55 -7.43
N ASP A 188 3.77 -21.55 -6.76
CA ASP A 188 2.62 -21.36 -5.86
C ASP A 188 2.99 -20.47 -4.68
N VAL A 189 4.18 -20.69 -4.10
CA VAL A 189 4.70 -19.85 -3.00
C VAL A 189 4.93 -18.42 -3.46
N ARG A 190 5.52 -18.20 -4.66
CA ARG A 190 5.67 -16.84 -5.24
C ARG A 190 4.32 -16.17 -5.46
N TYR A 191 3.33 -16.91 -5.95
CA TYR A 191 1.99 -16.40 -6.16
C TYR A 191 1.32 -16.00 -4.83
N ALA A 192 1.38 -16.87 -3.82
CA ALA A 192 0.83 -16.59 -2.50
C ALA A 192 1.49 -15.39 -1.82
N VAL A 193 2.83 -15.27 -1.88
CA VAL A 193 3.56 -14.10 -1.37
C VAL A 193 3.14 -12.82 -2.08
N ARG A 194 2.91 -12.89 -3.39
CA ARG A 194 2.40 -11.74 -4.17
C ARG A 194 1.00 -11.34 -3.73
N GLN A 195 0.07 -12.29 -3.60
CA GLN A 195 -1.30 -12.01 -3.12
C GLN A 195 -1.27 -11.42 -1.70
N PHE A 196 -0.50 -12.01 -0.80
CA PHE A 196 -0.30 -11.49 0.55
C PHE A 196 0.21 -10.05 0.52
N SER A 197 1.18 -9.76 -0.35
CA SER A 197 1.75 -8.42 -0.46
C SER A 197 0.78 -7.38 -1.02
N ASP A 198 -0.13 -7.79 -1.92
CA ASP A 198 -1.15 -6.92 -2.48
C ASP A 198 -2.22 -6.56 -1.43
N ASP A 199 -2.44 -7.43 -0.44
CA ASP A 199 -3.37 -7.24 0.68
C ASP A 199 -2.76 -6.47 1.88
N LEU A 200 -1.44 -6.21 1.87
CA LEU A 200 -0.79 -5.52 2.97
C LEU A 200 -1.29 -4.06 3.12
N PRO A 201 -1.61 -3.62 4.35
CA PRO A 201 -1.85 -2.22 4.64
C PRO A 201 -0.67 -1.34 4.22
N LYS A 202 -0.98 -0.12 3.76
CA LYS A 202 0.05 0.87 3.40
C LYS A 202 1.05 1.06 4.55
N GLY A 203 2.34 0.95 4.23
CA GLY A 203 3.44 1.14 5.19
C GLY A 203 3.94 -0.14 5.86
N ILE A 204 3.32 -1.30 5.63
CA ILE A 204 3.81 -2.60 6.14
C ILE A 204 4.65 -3.29 5.07
N ASN A 205 5.86 -3.73 5.44
CA ASN A 205 6.80 -4.40 4.54
C ASN A 205 6.57 -5.93 4.53
N ARG A 206 6.82 -6.54 3.36
CA ARG A 206 6.79 -7.99 3.10
C ARG A 206 7.77 -8.78 3.97
N THR A 207 8.78 -8.12 4.55
CA THR A 207 9.74 -8.73 5.49
C THR A 207 9.08 -9.43 6.68
N ILE A 208 7.83 -9.10 7.02
CA ILE A 208 7.07 -9.79 8.07
C ILE A 208 6.78 -11.28 7.76
N LEU A 209 6.95 -11.69 6.50
CA LEU A 209 6.85 -13.08 6.07
C LEU A 209 8.13 -13.86 6.33
N VAL A 210 9.25 -13.19 6.61
CA VAL A 210 10.57 -13.81 6.64
C VAL A 210 11.09 -13.85 8.07
N LYS A 211 11.41 -15.05 8.56
CA LYS A 211 12.02 -15.26 9.88
C LYS A 211 13.50 -14.85 9.87
N GLU A 212 14.15 -14.89 11.04
CA GLU A 212 15.56 -14.51 11.16
C GLU A 212 16.53 -15.42 10.39
N ASP A 213 16.17 -16.69 10.19
CA ASP A 213 16.92 -17.67 9.41
C ASP A 213 16.56 -17.65 7.90
N ASN A 214 15.93 -16.57 7.43
CA ASN A 214 15.38 -16.43 6.08
C ASN A 214 14.27 -17.43 5.72
N SER A 215 13.77 -18.26 6.65
CA SER A 215 12.65 -19.15 6.36
C SER A 215 11.36 -18.34 6.21
N ILE A 216 10.45 -18.78 5.33
CA ILE A 216 9.13 -18.18 5.20
C ILE A 216 8.23 -18.62 6.36
N ASN A 217 7.46 -17.68 6.92
CA ASN A 217 6.40 -17.95 7.88
C ASN A 217 5.10 -18.29 7.13
N PHE A 218 4.84 -19.60 7.00
CA PHE A 218 3.66 -20.10 6.30
C PHE A 218 2.35 -19.93 7.05
N ASP A 219 2.35 -19.68 8.36
CA ASP A 219 1.11 -19.42 9.12
C ASP A 219 0.36 -18.22 8.54
N ARG A 220 1.11 -17.24 8.01
CA ARG A 220 0.57 -16.03 7.38
C ARG A 220 0.18 -16.22 5.92
N LEU A 221 0.76 -17.22 5.25
CA LEU A 221 0.50 -17.53 3.84
C LEU A 221 -0.53 -18.64 3.65
N ALA A 222 -0.82 -19.41 4.70
CA ALA A 222 -1.76 -20.52 4.65
C ALA A 222 -3.16 -20.14 4.11
N PRO A 223 -3.72 -18.94 4.38
CA PRO A 223 -4.97 -18.51 3.77
C PRO A 223 -4.91 -18.36 2.23
N TYR A 224 -3.73 -18.09 1.67
CA TYR A 224 -3.48 -17.89 0.24
C TYR A 224 -3.07 -19.19 -0.48
N LEU A 225 -2.42 -20.09 0.26
CA LEU A 225 -2.02 -21.42 -0.23
C LEU A 225 -3.08 -22.49 0.00
N HIS A 226 -4.07 -22.21 0.87
CA HIS A 226 -5.04 -23.17 1.38
C HIS A 226 -4.40 -24.38 2.07
N GLY A 227 -3.22 -24.20 2.66
CA GLY A 227 -2.43 -25.25 3.29
C GLY A 227 -1.04 -24.77 3.71
N ILE A 228 -0.33 -25.61 4.46
CA ILE A 228 1.08 -25.40 4.81
C ILE A 228 1.93 -26.29 3.89
N PRO A 229 2.93 -25.75 3.17
CA PRO A 229 3.79 -26.56 2.33
C PRO A 229 4.52 -27.66 3.11
N SER A 230 4.58 -28.86 2.53
CA SER A 230 5.31 -30.02 3.08
C SER A 230 6.83 -29.83 3.11
N LYS A 231 7.35 -28.89 2.32
CA LYS A 231 8.77 -28.54 2.24
C LYS A 231 8.96 -27.08 2.64
N PRO A 232 10.06 -26.75 3.34
CA PRO A 232 10.40 -25.37 3.65
C PRO A 232 10.81 -24.59 2.39
N PHE A 233 10.58 -23.28 2.43
CA PHE A 233 11.06 -22.31 1.45
C PHE A 233 11.71 -21.14 2.17
N TYR A 234 12.66 -20.51 1.51
CA TYR A 234 13.44 -19.40 2.05
C TYR A 234 13.26 -18.16 1.19
N MET A 235 13.39 -16.99 1.80
CA MET A 235 13.21 -15.71 1.13
C MET A 235 14.25 -14.70 1.58
N SER A 236 14.83 -13.97 0.63
CA SER A 236 15.71 -12.84 0.93
C SER A 236 14.89 -11.68 1.52
N LYS A 237 15.36 -11.07 2.62
CA LYS A 237 14.70 -9.90 3.22
C LYS A 237 14.92 -8.64 2.39
N GLU A 238 16.00 -8.58 1.61
CA GLU A 238 16.37 -7.41 0.82
C GLU A 238 15.85 -7.46 -0.63
N THR A 239 15.93 -8.61 -1.31
CA THR A 239 15.51 -8.75 -2.72
C THR A 239 14.16 -9.42 -2.91
N PHE A 240 13.60 -10.03 -1.85
CA PHE A 240 12.34 -10.79 -1.87
C PHE A 240 12.34 -11.99 -2.82
N ASP A 241 13.51 -12.44 -3.28
CA ASP A 241 13.63 -13.69 -4.03
C ASP A 241 13.34 -14.89 -3.14
N ILE A 242 12.65 -15.89 -3.70
CA ILE A 242 12.24 -17.12 -3.01
C ILE A 242 13.05 -18.31 -3.53
N PHE A 243 13.42 -19.19 -2.60
CA PHE A 243 14.33 -20.31 -2.77
C PHE A 243 13.77 -21.60 -2.18
N GLU A 244 14.14 -22.73 -2.77
CA GLU A 244 13.86 -24.07 -2.24
C GLU A 244 14.93 -24.50 -1.22
N GLU A 245 14.70 -25.59 -0.50
CA GLU A 245 15.64 -26.12 0.50
C GLU A 245 17.06 -26.33 -0.02
N LYS A 246 17.23 -26.78 -1.27
CA LYS A 246 18.55 -26.98 -1.90
C LYS A 246 19.38 -25.71 -1.98
N ASP A 247 18.72 -24.54 -2.02
CA ASP A 247 19.32 -23.23 -2.22
C ASP A 247 19.24 -22.36 -0.94
N LYS A 248 18.96 -22.97 0.21
CA LYS A 248 18.81 -22.29 1.53
C LYS A 248 19.92 -21.32 1.88
N ASN A 249 21.16 -21.63 1.48
CA ASN A 249 22.34 -20.82 1.83
C ASN A 249 22.45 -19.53 1.00
N ILE A 250 21.69 -19.39 -0.10
CA ILE A 250 21.76 -18.24 -1.00
C ILE A 250 21.13 -16.98 -0.39
N PRO A 251 19.89 -16.99 0.16
CA PRO A 251 19.26 -15.77 0.67
C PRO A 251 20.07 -14.99 1.73
N PRO A 252 20.69 -15.63 2.74
CA PRO A 252 21.55 -14.92 3.69
C PRO A 252 22.74 -14.21 3.04
N ILE A 253 23.35 -14.85 2.02
CA ILE A 253 24.46 -14.25 1.26
C ILE A 253 23.96 -13.05 0.45
N ILE A 254 22.83 -13.19 -0.24
CA ILE A 254 22.21 -12.08 -0.98
C ILE A 254 21.92 -10.91 -0.05
N ASP A 255 21.32 -11.14 1.12
CA ASP A 255 21.00 -10.09 2.08
C ASP A 255 22.26 -9.38 2.59
N LYS A 256 23.33 -10.13 2.89
CA LYS A 256 24.62 -9.58 3.33
C LYS A 256 25.24 -8.69 2.25
N VAL A 257 25.32 -9.20 1.01
CA VAL A 257 25.92 -8.45 -0.10
C VAL A 257 25.05 -7.27 -0.52
N GLN A 258 23.72 -7.40 -0.54
CA GLN A 258 22.82 -6.30 -0.90
C GLN A 258 22.97 -5.12 0.07
N LYS A 259 23.09 -5.39 1.39
CA LYS A 259 23.37 -4.36 2.39
C LYS A 259 24.71 -3.67 2.12
N ALA A 260 25.76 -4.44 1.81
CA ALA A 260 27.08 -3.90 1.46
C ALA A 260 27.02 -3.01 0.21
N VAL A 261 26.33 -3.46 -0.84
CA VAL A 261 26.11 -2.71 -2.08
C VAL A 261 25.33 -1.41 -1.81
N ASN A 262 24.28 -1.47 -1.00
CA ASN A 262 23.49 -0.29 -0.63
C ASN A 262 24.33 0.74 0.13
N LEU A 263 25.20 0.30 1.05
CA LEU A 263 26.14 1.17 1.77
C LEU A 263 27.18 1.79 0.84
N PHE A 264 27.76 1.00 -0.07
CA PHE A 264 28.69 1.48 -1.09
C PHE A 264 28.04 2.53 -1.99
N TYR A 265 26.83 2.26 -2.49
CA TYR A 265 26.08 3.18 -3.34
C TYR A 265 25.78 4.49 -2.59
N LYS A 266 25.40 4.42 -1.32
CA LYS A 266 25.13 5.62 -0.50
C LYS A 266 26.36 6.54 -0.37
N LYS A 267 27.57 5.98 -0.34
CA LYS A 267 28.82 6.76 -0.24
C LYS A 267 29.31 7.26 -1.61
N ASN A 268 29.27 6.39 -2.62
CA ASN A 268 29.95 6.63 -3.91
C ASN A 268 29.00 7.06 -5.04
N ASN A 269 27.68 6.98 -4.83
CA ASN A 269 26.62 7.22 -5.82
C ASN A 269 26.77 6.39 -7.12
N ALA A 270 27.43 5.24 -7.00
CA ALA A 270 27.68 4.29 -8.08
C ALA A 270 27.64 2.87 -7.50
N TYR A 271 27.19 1.90 -8.30
CA TYR A 271 27.17 0.49 -7.88
C TYR A 271 28.55 -0.15 -8.05
N PRO A 272 28.95 -1.07 -7.15
CA PRO A 272 30.22 -1.79 -7.22
C PRO A 272 30.12 -2.90 -8.27
N ALA A 273 30.17 -2.53 -9.54
CA ALA A 273 30.12 -3.44 -10.68
C ALA A 273 31.54 -3.69 -11.24
N MET A 274 31.78 -4.89 -11.77
CA MET A 274 33.03 -5.21 -12.45
C MET A 274 33.18 -4.35 -13.71
N PRO A 275 34.32 -3.65 -13.88
CA PRO A 275 34.54 -2.80 -15.06
C PRO A 275 34.56 -3.66 -16.33
N TYR A 276 33.95 -3.15 -17.39
CA TYR A 276 33.84 -3.80 -18.71
C TYR A 276 33.07 -5.13 -18.71
N ASP A 277 32.31 -5.43 -17.66
CA ASP A 277 31.50 -6.64 -17.59
C ASP A 277 30.07 -6.39 -18.06
N SER A 278 29.72 -6.94 -19.22
CA SER A 278 28.36 -6.87 -19.78
C SER A 278 27.27 -7.47 -18.88
N LEU A 279 27.63 -8.38 -17.96
CA LEU A 279 26.70 -9.04 -17.05
C LEU A 279 26.51 -8.29 -15.73
N HIS A 280 27.21 -7.17 -15.53
CA HIS A 280 27.10 -6.37 -14.29
C HIS A 280 27.35 -7.18 -13.01
N ARG A 281 28.37 -8.06 -13.03
CA ARG A 281 28.79 -8.81 -11.84
C ARG A 281 29.21 -7.86 -10.71
N VAL A 282 28.86 -8.22 -9.48
CA VAL A 282 29.28 -7.46 -8.29
C VAL A 282 30.80 -7.56 -8.13
N ASN A 283 31.45 -6.43 -7.95
CA ASN A 283 32.87 -6.35 -7.64
C ASN A 283 33.08 -6.53 -6.13
N TYR A 284 33.28 -7.78 -5.68
CA TYR A 284 33.53 -8.08 -4.28
C TYR A 284 34.83 -7.47 -3.75
N PHE A 285 35.85 -7.27 -4.60
CA PHE A 285 37.11 -6.67 -4.16
C PHE A 285 36.92 -5.23 -3.66
N GLN A 286 36.09 -4.45 -4.33
CA GLN A 286 35.74 -3.09 -3.88
C GLN A 286 35.01 -3.11 -2.54
N LEU A 287 34.07 -4.04 -2.37
CA LEU A 287 33.30 -4.18 -1.13
C LEU A 287 34.18 -4.64 0.05
N LEU A 288 35.18 -5.48 -0.20
CA LEU A 288 36.13 -5.95 0.81
C LEU A 288 37.16 -4.86 1.19
N GLN A 289 37.70 -4.15 0.19
CA GLN A 289 38.69 -3.08 0.40
C GLN A 289 38.13 -1.94 1.25
N ASP A 290 36.87 -1.56 1.01
CA ASP A 290 36.19 -0.50 1.76
C ASP A 290 35.49 -1.01 3.04
N HIS A 291 35.72 -2.28 3.44
CA HIS A 291 35.15 -2.91 4.63
C HIS A 291 33.61 -2.92 4.70
N TYR A 292 32.93 -2.99 3.55
CA TYR A 292 31.48 -3.23 3.50
C TYR A 292 31.12 -4.72 3.60
N LEU A 293 32.06 -5.59 3.26
CA LEU A 293 31.98 -7.04 3.46
C LEU A 293 33.18 -7.49 4.30
N ASP A 294 32.96 -8.44 5.19
CA ASP A 294 34.04 -9.03 6.01
C ASP A 294 34.79 -10.14 5.26
N GLU A 295 34.08 -10.85 4.39
CA GLU A 295 34.59 -12.03 3.69
C GLU A 295 34.01 -12.11 2.27
N MET A 296 34.74 -12.80 1.39
CA MET A 296 34.30 -13.00 0.00
C MET A 296 33.15 -14.00 -0.05
N PRO A 297 31.99 -13.63 -0.64
CA PRO A 297 30.90 -14.56 -0.84
C PRO A 297 31.30 -15.74 -1.74
N GLY A 298 30.82 -16.95 -1.41
CA GLY A 298 31.10 -18.17 -2.18
C GLY A 298 30.29 -18.32 -3.47
N ILE A 299 29.46 -17.33 -3.83
CA ILE A 299 28.62 -17.34 -5.03
C ILE A 299 28.81 -16.03 -5.81
N GLU A 300 28.65 -16.10 -7.13
CA GLU A 300 28.64 -14.90 -7.97
C GLU A 300 27.24 -14.26 -7.98
N LEU A 301 27.19 -12.96 -7.70
CA LEU A 301 25.96 -12.16 -7.77
C LEU A 301 26.09 -11.10 -8.86
N TYR A 302 24.93 -10.75 -9.42
CA TYR A 302 24.77 -9.86 -10.55
C TYR A 302 23.84 -8.72 -10.16
N ILE A 303 24.20 -7.49 -10.55
CA ILE A 303 23.38 -6.31 -10.33
C ILE A 303 22.33 -6.25 -11.43
N THR A 304 21.06 -6.19 -11.04
CA THR A 304 19.95 -6.09 -11.98
C THR A 304 19.67 -4.64 -12.38
N GLU A 305 18.97 -4.46 -13.50
CA GLU A 305 18.48 -3.15 -13.96
C GLU A 305 17.42 -2.55 -12.99
N TYR A 306 16.88 -3.35 -12.06
CA TYR A 306 15.87 -2.93 -11.09
C TYR A 306 16.50 -2.33 -9.83
N HIS A 307 16.85 -1.04 -9.90
CA HIS A 307 17.31 -0.25 -8.74
C HIS A 307 18.49 -0.87 -7.97
N GLY A 308 19.40 -1.58 -8.65
CA GLY A 308 20.58 -2.14 -8.01
C GLY A 308 20.32 -3.39 -7.15
N LEU A 309 19.15 -4.04 -7.32
CA LEU A 309 18.88 -5.32 -6.67
C LEU A 309 19.79 -6.41 -7.21
N LEU A 310 20.24 -7.30 -6.34
CA LEU A 310 21.12 -8.41 -6.67
C LEU A 310 20.34 -9.67 -7.03
N THR A 311 20.91 -10.46 -7.95
CA THR A 311 20.43 -11.79 -8.26
C THR A 311 21.59 -12.78 -8.37
N HIS A 312 21.31 -14.04 -8.05
CA HIS A 312 22.22 -15.18 -8.26
C HIS A 312 22.04 -15.79 -9.66
N LEU A 313 20.99 -15.41 -10.38
CA LEU A 313 20.73 -15.90 -11.73
C LEU A 313 21.59 -15.13 -12.72
N LYS A 314 22.44 -15.84 -13.46
CA LYS A 314 23.27 -15.25 -14.51
C LYS A 314 22.37 -14.59 -15.57
N PRO A 315 22.51 -13.28 -15.83
CA PRO A 315 21.71 -12.60 -16.84
C PRO A 315 21.96 -13.22 -18.21
N GLN A 316 20.89 -13.48 -18.96
CA GLN A 316 21.04 -13.88 -20.36
C GLN A 316 21.51 -12.65 -21.15
N LYS A 317 22.58 -12.82 -21.92
CA LYS A 317 23.13 -11.75 -22.76
C LYS A 317 22.04 -11.35 -23.76
N LYS A 318 21.45 -10.15 -23.63
CA LYS A 318 20.57 -9.59 -24.67
C LYS A 318 21.41 -9.58 -25.95
N SER A 319 21.05 -10.36 -26.97
CA SER A 319 21.66 -10.19 -28.29
C SER A 319 21.28 -8.80 -28.74
N VAL A 320 22.26 -7.91 -28.81
CA VAL A 320 22.10 -6.62 -29.48
C VAL A 320 21.86 -6.97 -30.95
N GLY A 321 20.59 -7.08 -31.33
CA GLY A 321 20.16 -7.18 -32.72
C GLY A 321 20.50 -5.85 -33.37
N GLY A 322 21.30 -5.92 -34.45
CA GLY A 322 21.67 -4.78 -35.27
C GLY A 322 20.56 -4.30 -36.20
#